data_AF-A0A918VHD8-F1
#
_entry.id   AF-A0A918VHD8-F1
#
_cell.length_a   1.000
_cell.length_b   1.000
_cell.length_c   1.000
_cell.angle_alpha   90.00
_cell.angle_beta   90.00
_cell.angle_gamma   90.00
#
_symmetry.space_group_name_H-M   'P 1'
#
loop_
_entity.id
_entity.type
_entity.pdbx_description
1 polymer ?
#
loop_
_entity_poly.entity_id
_entity_poly.type
_entity_poly.pdbx_seq_one_letter_code
_entity_poly.pdbx_strand_id
1 'polypeptide(L)'
;MAEGVEEPAGLGERGRRMWRESLAIWSLTPAHLVLLEEACRIADRLDLLNSILRASTGGVNPNIEQFGDISGLLAESRQQSSALKLLLAEIRQGQTGSGPAKPEPSGGVGVHDLTKRIAERRRQAEG
;
A
#
# COMPACT_ATOMS: atom_id res chain seq x y z
N MET A 1 -2.16 7.56 -22.54
CA MET A 1 -0.96 8.10 -21.87
C MET A 1 -1.43 9.29 -21.06
N ALA A 2 -1.04 9.40 -19.79
CA ALA A 2 -1.51 10.45 -18.89
C ALA A 2 -0.82 11.78 -19.21
N GLU A 3 -1.24 12.41 -20.31
CA GLU A 3 -0.75 13.70 -20.75
C GLU A 3 -1.41 14.78 -19.89
N GLY A 4 -0.60 15.55 -19.14
CA GLY A 4 -1.07 16.66 -18.30
C GLY A 4 -1.20 16.39 -16.79
N VAL A 5 -0.69 15.27 -16.26
CA VAL A 5 -0.66 15.08 -14.79
C VAL A 5 0.62 15.70 -14.23
N GLU A 6 0.46 16.81 -13.51
CA GLU A 6 1.57 17.51 -12.85
C GLU A 6 2.07 16.75 -11.62
N GLU A 7 3.37 16.90 -11.35
CA GLU A 7 3.99 16.37 -10.14
C GLU A 7 3.47 17.12 -8.90
N PRO A 8 3.09 16.41 -7.82
CA PRO A 8 2.63 17.05 -6.60
C PRO A 8 3.69 17.99 -6.00
N ALA A 9 3.25 19.16 -5.56
CA ALA A 9 4.12 20.10 -4.88
C ALA A 9 4.65 19.54 -3.56
N GLY A 10 5.88 19.90 -3.21
CA GLY A 10 6.48 19.56 -1.91
C GLY A 10 7.05 18.15 -1.79
N LEU A 11 7.07 17.36 -2.87
CA LEU A 11 7.76 16.07 -2.88
C LEU A 11 9.28 16.25 -2.80
N GLY A 12 9.93 15.40 -2.01
CA GLY A 12 11.38 15.22 -1.95
C GLY A 12 11.91 14.39 -3.11
N GLU A 13 13.23 14.18 -3.15
CA GLU A 13 13.88 13.53 -4.30
C GLU A 13 13.34 12.11 -4.57
N ARG A 14 13.14 11.32 -3.51
CA ARG A 14 12.66 9.95 -3.62
C ARG A 14 11.19 9.90 -4.05
N GLY A 15 10.35 10.76 -3.49
CA GLY A 15 8.95 10.90 -3.87
C GLY A 15 8.80 11.31 -5.34
N ARG A 16 9.54 12.34 -5.79
CA ARG A 16 9.55 12.77 -7.21
C ARG A 16 9.98 11.67 -8.16
N ARG A 17 11.03 10.92 -7.80
CA ARG A 17 11.49 9.77 -8.59
C ARG A 17 10.40 8.71 -8.68
N MET A 18 9.81 8.33 -7.54
CA MET A 18 8.74 7.34 -7.49
C MET A 18 7.53 7.77 -8.32
N TRP A 19 7.12 9.04 -8.23
CA TRP A 19 6.04 9.61 -9.04
C TRP A 19 6.28 9.41 -10.54
N ARG A 20 7.44 9.88 -11.03
CA ARG A 20 7.80 9.80 -12.45
C ARG A 20 7.91 8.36 -12.95
N GLU A 21 8.57 7.49 -12.17
CA GLU A 21 8.74 6.08 -12.55
C GLU A 21 7.41 5.32 -12.54
N SER A 22 6.53 5.59 -11.57
CA SER A 22 5.19 4.99 -11.52
C SER A 22 4.32 5.43 -12.70
N LEU A 23 4.31 6.71 -13.06
CA LEU A 23 3.56 7.20 -14.22
C LEU A 23 4.11 6.69 -15.57
N ALA A 24 5.40 6.37 -15.63
CA ALA A 24 6.01 5.79 -16.82
C ALA A 24 5.61 4.33 -17.05
N ILE A 25 5.27 3.59 -15.99
CA ILE A 25 5.04 2.14 -16.03
C ILE A 25 3.56 1.78 -15.89
N TRP A 26 2.79 2.53 -15.09
CA TRP A 26 1.42 2.20 -14.74
C TRP A 26 0.39 3.09 -15.43
N SER A 27 -0.76 2.50 -15.75
CA SER A 27 -1.92 3.23 -16.28
C SER A 27 -2.87 3.58 -15.14
N LEU A 28 -2.62 4.71 -14.49
CA LEU A 28 -3.31 5.10 -13.26
C LEU A 28 -4.64 5.81 -13.55
N THR A 29 -5.64 5.53 -12.70
CA THR A 29 -6.91 6.26 -12.66
C THR A 29 -6.75 7.47 -11.74
N PRO A 30 -7.67 8.44 -11.75
CA PRO A 30 -7.62 9.56 -10.81
C PRO A 30 -7.52 9.13 -9.34
N ALA A 31 -8.23 8.06 -8.95
CA ALA A 31 -8.14 7.52 -7.60
C ALA A 31 -6.74 6.95 -7.30
N HIS A 32 -6.13 6.24 -8.26
CA HIS A 32 -4.76 5.76 -8.10
C HIS A 32 -3.74 6.90 -7.99
N LEU A 33 -3.96 8.03 -8.67
CA LEU A 33 -3.04 9.19 -8.59
C LEU A 33 -3.01 9.78 -7.18
N VAL A 34 -4.16 9.89 -6.51
CA VAL A 34 -4.24 10.34 -5.12
C VAL A 34 -3.47 9.38 -4.20
N LEU A 35 -3.64 8.07 -4.38
CA LEU A 35 -2.91 7.08 -3.59
C LEU A 35 -1.40 7.11 -3.87
N LEU A 36 -1.01 7.34 -5.13
CA LEU A 36 0.40 7.46 -5.51
C LEU A 36 1.03 8.70 -4.89
N GLU A 37 0.33 9.83 -4.84
CA GLU A 37 0.80 11.04 -4.18
C GLU A 37 1.12 10.81 -2.70
N GLU A 38 0.19 10.17 -1.98
CA GLU A 38 0.43 9.80 -0.57
C GLU A 38 1.57 8.79 -0.42
N ALA A 39 1.70 7.83 -1.33
CA ALA A 39 2.83 6.91 -1.34
C ALA A 39 4.18 7.63 -1.54
N CYS A 40 4.22 8.66 -2.39
CA CYS A 40 5.42 9.48 -2.61
C CYS A 40 5.78 10.27 -1.35
N ARG A 41 4.80 10.90 -0.68
CA ARG A 41 5.02 11.62 0.59
C ARG A 41 5.55 10.70 1.69
N ILE A 42 5.02 9.48 1.79
CA ILE A 42 5.51 8.48 2.74
C ILE A 42 6.95 8.05 2.39
N ALA A 43 7.27 7.89 1.11
CA ALA A 43 8.62 7.54 0.69
C ALA A 43 9.64 8.62 1.10
N ASP A 44 9.30 9.91 0.95
CA ASP A 44 10.14 11.02 1.41
C ASP A 44 10.28 11.05 2.94
N ARG A 45 9.18 10.80 3.68
CA ARG A 45 9.22 10.72 5.15
C ARG A 45 10.08 9.57 5.64
N LEU A 46 10.09 8.44 4.95
CA LEU A 46 10.96 7.31 5.24
C LEU A 46 12.44 7.64 5.02
N ASP A 47 12.77 8.44 4.00
CA ASP A 47 14.14 8.92 3.80
C ASP A 47 14.60 9.85 4.92
N LEU A 48 13.72 10.77 5.37
CA LEU A 48 13.98 11.63 6.53
C LEU A 48 14.18 10.81 7.82
N LEU A 49 13.31 9.82 8.09
CA LEU A 49 13.44 8.95 9.25
C LEU A 49 14.75 8.16 9.20
N ASN A 50 15.12 7.64 8.02
CA ASN A 50 16.39 6.96 7.82
C ASN A 50 17.60 7.89 8.00
N SER A 51 17.53 9.16 7.57
CA SER A 51 18.62 10.12 7.81
C SER A 51 18.78 10.44 9.30
N ILE A 52 17.67 10.60 10.04
CA ILE A 52 17.69 10.80 11.49
C ILE A 52 18.28 9.57 12.19
N LEU A 53 17.82 8.37 11.86
CA LEU A 53 18.36 7.12 12.42
C LEU A 53 19.86 7.00 12.17
N ARG A 54 20.34 7.32 10.96
CA ARG A 54 21.79 7.30 10.65
C ARG A 54 22.59 8.32 11.44
N ALA A 55 22.06 9.52 11.62
CA ALA A 55 22.69 10.54 12.44
C ALA A 55 22.74 10.12 13.93
N SER A 56 21.66 9.54 14.46
CA SER A 56 21.57 9.08 15.85
C SER A 56 22.42 7.84 16.14
N THR A 57 22.68 7.01 15.13
CA THR A 57 23.46 5.77 15.25
C THR A 57 24.96 5.95 14.96
N GLY A 58 25.37 7.16 14.58
CA GLY A 58 26.76 7.62 14.55
C GLY A 58 27.75 6.57 14.10
N GLY A 59 27.64 6.06 12.87
CA GLY A 59 28.67 5.23 12.23
C GLY A 59 29.31 4.16 13.14
N VAL A 60 28.50 3.31 13.77
CA VAL A 60 28.93 2.12 14.53
C VAL A 60 29.85 2.42 15.73
N ASN A 61 29.24 2.48 16.92
CA ASN A 61 29.84 1.87 18.11
C ASN A 61 28.75 1.02 18.79
N PRO A 62 28.86 -0.32 18.83
CA PRO A 62 27.78 -1.22 19.23
C PRO A 62 27.52 -1.25 20.75
N ASN A 63 27.99 -0.25 21.50
CA ASN A 63 27.75 -0.18 22.93
C ASN A 63 26.36 0.43 23.17
N ILE A 64 25.42 -0.45 23.48
CA ILE A 64 23.97 -0.21 23.55
C ILE A 64 23.61 0.90 24.56
N GLU A 65 24.50 1.23 25.50
CA GLU A 65 24.27 2.24 26.54
C GLU A 65 24.29 3.69 26.05
N GLN A 66 24.84 3.98 24.85
CA GLN A 66 24.94 5.36 24.34
C GLN A 66 23.89 5.70 23.27
N PHE A 67 23.04 4.74 22.87
CA PHE A 67 21.89 5.03 22.02
C PHE A 67 20.84 5.77 22.85
N GLY A 68 20.56 7.03 22.50
CA GLY A 68 19.32 7.66 22.93
C GLY A 68 18.13 6.78 22.52
N ASP A 69 17.03 6.83 23.27
CA ASP A 69 15.86 5.99 22.97
C ASP A 69 15.31 6.28 21.57
N ILE A 70 15.69 5.45 20.60
CA ILE A 70 15.24 5.51 19.21
C ILE A 70 14.03 4.59 18.95
N SER A 71 13.48 3.96 19.99
CA SER A 71 12.40 2.98 19.84
C SER A 71 11.17 3.58 19.15
N GLY A 72 10.84 4.83 19.49
CA GLY A 72 9.75 5.57 18.85
C GLY A 72 10.00 5.84 17.36
N LEU A 73 11.23 6.23 16.98
CA LEU A 73 11.60 6.45 15.58
C LEU A 73 11.56 5.15 14.75
N LEU A 74 12.01 4.04 15.34
CA LEU A 74 11.94 2.72 14.71
C LEU A 74 10.49 2.25 14.55
N ALA A 75 9.63 2.50 15.53
CA ALA A 75 8.21 2.20 15.46
C ALA A 75 7.53 3.00 14.34
N GLU A 76 7.76 4.31 14.28
CA GLU A 76 7.25 5.19 13.22
C GLU A 76 7.72 4.74 11.83
N SER A 77 9.02 4.41 11.68
CA SER A 77 9.55 3.91 10.41
C SER A 77 8.85 2.63 9.94
N ARG A 78 8.55 1.70 10.85
CA ARG A 78 7.79 0.47 10.52
C ARG A 78 6.35 0.77 10.15
N GLN A 79 5.70 1.71 10.83
CA GLN A 79 4.33 2.12 10.53
C GLN A 79 4.24 2.75 9.14
N GLN A 80 5.14 3.69 8.82
CA GLN A 80 5.22 4.31 7.49
C GLN A 80 5.51 3.28 6.40
N SER A 81 6.44 2.35 6.65
CA SER A 81 6.74 1.26 5.70
C SER A 81 5.53 0.36 5.44
N SER A 82 4.72 0.10 6.48
CA SER A 82 3.51 -0.72 6.36
C SER A 82 2.41 0.02 5.59
N ALA A 83 2.21 1.31 5.87
CA ALA A 83 1.28 2.15 5.13
C ALA A 83 1.64 2.25 3.64
N LEU A 84 2.92 2.45 3.32
CA LEU A 84 3.42 2.46 1.93
C LEU A 84 3.11 1.14 1.22
N LYS A 85 3.37 0.00 1.89
CA LYS A 85 3.07 -1.33 1.35
C LYS A 85 1.58 -1.49 1.02
N LEU A 86 0.69 -0.99 1.87
CA LEU A 86 -0.76 -1.06 1.67
C LEU A 86 -1.20 -0.21 0.47
N LEU A 87 -0.76 1.04 0.38
CA LEU A 87 -1.09 1.91 -0.76
C LEU A 87 -0.61 1.32 -2.09
N LEU A 88 0.61 0.78 -2.12
CA LEU A 88 1.15 0.11 -3.30
C LEU A 88 0.40 -1.19 -3.67
N ALA A 89 -0.13 -1.89 -2.68
CA ALA A 89 -0.96 -3.06 -2.92
C ALA A 89 -2.31 -2.67 -3.51
N GLU A 90 -2.95 -1.62 -2.98
CA GLU A 90 -4.23 -1.11 -3.47
C GLU A 90 -4.11 -0.63 -4.92
N ILE A 91 -3.10 0.18 -5.24
CA ILE A 91 -2.84 0.65 -6.60
C ILE A 91 -2.70 -0.56 -7.55
N ARG A 92 -1.89 -1.55 -7.18
CA ARG A 92 -1.68 -2.75 -8.02
C ARG A 92 -2.95 -3.58 -8.20
N GLN A 93 -3.78 -3.74 -7.16
CA GLN A 93 -5.05 -4.47 -7.26
C GLN A 93 -6.01 -3.76 -8.22
N GLY A 94 -6.14 -2.43 -8.10
CA GLY A 94 -6.96 -1.63 -9.01
C GLY A 94 -6.45 -1.63 -10.46
N GLN A 95 -5.15 -1.83 -10.70
CA GLN A 95 -4.61 -2.06 -12.05
C GLN A 95 -5.13 -3.38 -12.66
N THR A 96 -5.20 -4.47 -11.88
CA THR A 96 -5.66 -5.78 -12.37
C THR A 96 -7.17 -5.88 -12.60
N GLY A 97 -7.96 -5.00 -11.96
CA GLY A 97 -9.41 -4.90 -12.12
C GLY A 97 -9.90 -3.90 -13.17
N SER A 98 -9.00 -3.16 -13.84
CA SER A 98 -9.36 -2.06 -14.77
C SER A 98 -9.65 -2.51 -16.22
N GLY A 99 -10.10 -3.75 -16.43
CA GLY A 99 -10.83 -4.08 -17.66
C GLY A 99 -12.19 -3.38 -17.67
N PRO A 100 -12.85 -3.17 -18.83
CA PRO A 100 -14.25 -2.73 -18.82
C PRO A 100 -15.01 -3.67 -17.89
N ALA A 101 -15.79 -3.11 -16.96
CA ALA A 101 -16.60 -3.89 -16.04
C ALA A 101 -17.45 -4.86 -16.87
N LYS A 102 -16.96 -6.09 -17.01
CA LYS A 102 -17.74 -7.17 -17.60
C LYS A 102 -18.91 -7.31 -16.64
N PRO A 103 -20.17 -7.19 -17.11
CA PRO A 103 -21.31 -7.35 -16.21
C PRO A 103 -21.10 -8.66 -15.49
N GLU A 104 -20.88 -8.58 -14.18
CA GLU A 104 -20.85 -9.77 -13.35
C GLU A 104 -22.19 -10.46 -13.59
N PRO A 105 -22.21 -11.76 -13.93
CA PRO A 105 -23.45 -12.49 -13.91
C PRO A 105 -23.99 -12.34 -12.49
N SER A 106 -25.14 -11.68 -12.38
CA SER A 106 -26.00 -11.73 -11.20
C SER A 106 -26.20 -13.21 -10.85
N GLY A 107 -25.39 -13.67 -9.90
CA GLY A 107 -25.19 -15.08 -9.61
C GLY A 107 -24.31 -15.25 -8.39
N GLY A 108 -24.40 -14.32 -7.45
CA GLY A 108 -23.80 -14.49 -6.13
C GLY A 108 -24.45 -15.68 -5.45
N VAL A 109 -23.69 -16.76 -5.31
CA VAL A 109 -23.95 -17.85 -4.37
C VAL A 109 -23.81 -17.27 -2.97
N GLY A 110 -24.83 -16.53 -2.55
CA GLY A 110 -24.89 -15.90 -1.24
C GLY A 110 -25.02 -16.96 -0.15
N VAL A 111 -24.77 -16.54 1.10
CA VAL A 111 -24.87 -17.35 2.32
C VAL A 111 -26.16 -18.19 2.41
N HIS A 112 -27.24 -17.76 1.76
CA HIS A 112 -28.49 -18.52 1.65
C HIS A 112 -28.37 -19.86 0.90
N ASP A 113 -27.52 -19.95 -0.12
CA ASP A 113 -27.28 -21.18 -0.87
C ASP A 113 -26.45 -22.19 -0.06
N LEU A 114 -25.49 -21.68 0.72
CA LEU A 114 -24.75 -22.48 1.69
C LEU A 114 -25.66 -23.05 2.78
N THR A 115 -26.59 -22.26 3.31
CA THR A 115 -27.57 -22.73 4.31
C THR A 115 -28.47 -23.83 3.75
N LYS A 116 -28.91 -23.72 2.49
CA LYS A 116 -29.69 -24.77 1.82
C LYS A 116 -28.89 -26.06 1.66
N ARG A 117 -27.65 -25.98 1.19
CA ARG A 117 -26.77 -27.16 1.00
C ARG A 117 -26.42 -27.86 2.32
N ILE A 118 -26.29 -27.11 3.41
CA ILE A 118 -26.07 -27.69 4.75
C ILE A 118 -27.32 -28.43 5.25
N ALA A 119 -28.51 -27.86 5.05
CA ALA A 119 -29.77 -28.51 5.42
C ALA A 119 -30.03 -29.80 4.63
N GLU A 120 -29.69 -29.79 3.34
CA GLU A 120 -29.89 -30.93 2.44
C GLU A 120 -28.95 -32.10 2.77
N ARG A 121 -27.70 -31.82 3.13
CA ARG A 121 -26.75 -32.85 3.62
C ARG A 121 -27.17 -33.48 4.94
N ARG A 122 -27.79 -32.72 5.85
CA ARG A 122 -28.28 -33.28 7.12
C ARG A 122 -29.42 -34.27 6.91
N ARG A 123 -30.37 -33.95 6.01
CA ARG A 123 -31.47 -34.87 5.66
C ARG A 123 -30.99 -36.17 5.01
N GLN A 124 -29.92 -36.13 4.23
CA GLN A 124 -29.32 -37.33 3.62
C GLN A 124 -28.53 -38.19 4.62
N ALA A 125 -28.16 -37.65 5.78
CA ALA A 125 -27.48 -38.39 6.84
C ALA A 125 -28.45 -39.01 7.87
N GLU A 126 -29.73 -38.63 7.82
CA GLU A 126 -30.79 -39.06 8.76
C GLU A 126 -31.81 -40.03 8.13
N GLY A 127 -31.63 -40.43 6.86
CA GLY A 127 -32.42 -41.46 6.17
C GLY A 127 -31.56 -42.60 5.69
#